data_AF-A0A7J4NW38-F1
#
_entry.id   AF-A0A7J4NW38-F1
#
_cell.length_a   1.000
_cell.length_b   1.000
_cell.length_c   1.000
_cell.angle_alpha   90.00
_cell.angle_beta   90.00
_cell.angle_gamma   90.00
#
_symmetry.space_group_name_H-M   'P 1'
#
loop_
_entity.id
_entity.type
_entity.pdbx_description
1 polymer ?
#
loop_
_entity_poly.entity_id
_entity_poly.type
_entity_poly.pdbx_seq_one_letter_code
_entity_poly.pdbx_strand_id
1 'polypeptide(L)'
;MPKSDFKQTLERAALALGFGMMFGIILLGERFRIQVGEVVQILLGPLPDILPFHIMLFVMAAITGLYASLIQKYTMDWELMRRVQDQMKNFQKDFREAQLADNQAKVKKMEAERSAMMNDQMQMTKQQFKPMAYISIISLPLFMWAYLYIGEHPDPALIFPFWGEKSLTGFALGPIQYWIYWYFICSLPISQIIRKSLNIGGV
;
A
#
# COMPACT_ATOMS: atom_id res chain seq x y z
N MET A 1 22.00 -13.35 27.04
CA MET A 1 20.98 -13.36 25.97
C MET A 1 19.95 -12.25 26.24
N PRO A 2 19.92 -11.15 25.45
CA PRO A 2 18.81 -10.17 25.48
C PRO A 2 18.30 -9.74 24.08
N LYS A 3 18.67 -10.41 22.99
CA LYS A 3 18.39 -9.92 21.61
C LYS A 3 16.93 -10.08 21.14
N SER A 4 16.14 -10.91 21.81
CA SER A 4 14.73 -11.19 21.44
C SER A 4 13.81 -10.02 21.80
N ASP A 5 13.97 -9.47 23.00
CA ASP A 5 13.07 -8.46 23.55
C ASP A 5 13.23 -7.12 22.81
N PHE A 6 14.48 -6.73 22.54
CA PHE A 6 14.79 -5.52 21.79
C PHE A 6 14.19 -5.50 20.38
N LYS A 7 14.27 -6.61 19.64
CA LYS A 7 13.68 -6.72 18.29
C LYS A 7 12.17 -6.60 18.31
N GLN A 8 11.52 -7.20 19.31
CA GLN A 8 10.07 -7.15 19.45
C GLN A 8 9.60 -5.74 19.85
N THR A 9 10.32 -5.06 20.74
CA THR A 9 10.03 -3.66 21.08
C THR A 9 10.22 -2.75 19.88
N LEU A 10 11.27 -2.97 19.07
CA LEU A 10 11.49 -2.23 17.82
C LEU A 10 10.36 -2.46 16.81
N GLU A 11 9.92 -3.71 16.61
CA GLU A 11 8.80 -4.06 15.72
C GLU A 11 7.52 -3.34 16.16
N ARG A 12 7.20 -3.38 17.45
CA ARG A 12 6.01 -2.70 18.01
C ARG A 12 6.10 -1.19 17.87
N ALA A 13 7.27 -0.60 18.13
CA ALA A 13 7.50 0.83 17.96
C ALA A 13 7.32 1.26 16.50
N ALA A 14 7.88 0.49 15.55
CA ALA A 14 7.74 0.78 14.13
C ALA A 14 6.27 0.65 13.67
N LEU A 15 5.55 -0.40 14.08
CA LEU A 15 4.13 -0.53 13.79
C LEU A 15 3.31 0.62 14.37
N ALA A 16 3.56 1.00 15.63
CA ALA A 16 2.90 2.13 16.27
C ALA A 16 3.18 3.45 15.54
N LEU A 17 4.41 3.66 15.07
CA LEU A 17 4.79 4.83 14.29
C LEU A 17 4.10 4.84 12.92
N GLY A 18 4.10 3.71 12.21
CA GLY A 18 3.46 3.58 10.91
C GLY A 18 1.95 3.81 10.94
N PHE A 19 1.25 3.19 11.89
CA PHE A 19 -0.18 3.45 12.09
C PHE A 19 -0.42 4.86 12.62
N GLY A 20 0.39 5.33 13.56
CA GLY A 20 0.32 6.69 14.07
C GLY A 20 0.44 7.73 12.96
N MET A 21 1.30 7.49 11.97
CA MET A 21 1.45 8.36 10.80
C MET A 21 0.23 8.28 9.87
N MET A 22 -0.29 7.08 9.59
CA MET A 22 -1.51 6.90 8.78
C MET A 22 -2.71 7.62 9.39
N PHE A 23 -2.98 7.39 10.67
CA PHE A 23 -4.08 8.05 11.37
C PHE A 23 -3.79 9.53 11.61
N GLY A 24 -2.54 9.91 11.87
CA GLY A 24 -2.14 11.30 12.09
C GLY A 24 -2.43 12.19 10.88
N ILE A 25 -2.15 11.73 9.66
CA ILE A 25 -2.46 12.48 8.44
C ILE A 25 -3.98 12.70 8.25
N ILE A 26 -4.79 11.77 8.74
CA ILE A 26 -6.26 11.85 8.64
C ILE A 26 -6.82 12.72 9.78
N LEU A 27 -6.38 12.50 11.02
CA LEU A 27 -6.98 13.06 12.23
C LEU A 27 -6.39 14.43 12.62
N LEU A 28 -5.09 14.67 12.40
CA LEU A 28 -4.41 15.90 12.82
C LEU A 28 -4.48 17.02 11.75
N GLY A 29 -5.05 16.73 10.58
CA GLY A 29 -5.34 17.73 9.54
C GLY A 29 -4.10 18.24 8.79
N GLU A 30 -4.25 19.40 8.14
CA GLU A 30 -3.25 19.96 7.21
C GLU A 30 -1.91 20.28 7.85
N ARG A 31 -1.90 20.78 9.09
CA ARG A 31 -0.66 21.16 9.78
C ARG A 31 0.31 19.98 9.92
N PHE A 32 -0.21 18.81 10.25
CA PHE A 32 0.61 17.60 10.38
C PHE A 32 1.15 17.14 9.02
N ARG A 33 0.33 17.26 7.95
CA ARG A 33 0.74 16.92 6.58
C ARG A 33 1.90 17.79 6.10
N ILE A 34 1.82 19.09 6.37
CA ILE A 34 2.88 20.05 6.03
C ILE A 34 4.18 19.68 6.75
N GLN A 35 4.14 19.51 8.08
CA GLN A 35 5.32 19.14 8.88
C GLN A 35 5.96 17.83 8.40
N VAL A 36 5.14 16.82 8.07
CA VAL A 36 5.62 15.54 7.56
C VAL A 36 6.30 15.69 6.19
N GLY A 37 5.77 16.56 5.31
CA GLY A 37 6.39 16.86 4.02
C GLY A 37 7.69 17.67 4.15
N GLU A 38 7.76 18.62 5.09
CA GLU A 38 8.97 19.43 5.35
C GLU A 38 10.18 18.57 5.77
N VAL A 39 9.96 17.49 6.53
CA VAL A 39 11.03 16.54 6.89
C VAL A 39 11.70 15.95 5.64
N VAL A 40 10.91 15.66 4.62
CA VAL A 40 11.41 15.11 3.34
C VAL A 40 11.96 16.21 2.44
N GLN A 41 11.50 17.45 2.56
CA GLN A 41 12.03 18.61 1.83
C GLN A 41 13.54 18.79 2.04
N ILE A 42 14.05 18.49 3.24
CA ILE A 42 15.50 18.57 3.52
C ILE A 42 16.30 17.61 2.62
N LEU A 43 15.74 16.45 2.30
CA LEU A 43 16.38 15.42 1.50
C LEU A 43 16.12 15.61 0.00
N LEU A 44 14.86 15.86 -0.37
CA LEU A 44 14.41 15.87 -1.76
C LEU A 44 14.29 17.27 -2.38
N GLY A 45 14.36 18.33 -1.58
CA GLY A 45 14.28 19.72 -2.04
C GLY A 45 15.25 20.14 -3.15
N PRO A 46 16.51 19.66 -3.22
CA PRO A 46 17.42 20.04 -4.30
C PRO A 46 17.24 19.24 -5.61
N LEU A 47 16.45 18.16 -5.61
CA LEU A 47 16.30 17.29 -6.79
C LEU A 47 15.49 17.92 -7.94
N PRO A 48 14.41 18.69 -7.69
CA PRO A 48 13.64 19.33 -8.75
C PRO A 48 14.42 20.36 -9.58
N ASP A 49 15.52 20.91 -9.06
CA ASP A 49 16.41 21.80 -9.81
C ASP A 49 17.22 21.06 -10.89
N ILE A 50 17.34 19.74 -10.76
CA ILE A 50 18.20 18.88 -11.60
C ILE A 50 17.34 18.04 -12.55
N LEU A 51 16.13 17.65 -12.13
CA LEU A 51 15.26 16.73 -12.85
C LEU A 51 13.85 17.29 -13.00
N PRO A 52 13.22 17.15 -14.20
CA PRO A 52 11.82 17.45 -14.37
C PRO A 52 10.96 16.67 -13.38
N PHE A 53 9.98 17.35 -12.80
CA PHE A 53 9.18 16.80 -11.71
C PHE A 53 8.45 15.48 -12.07
N HIS A 54 8.01 15.31 -13.32
CA HIS A 54 7.38 14.07 -13.77
C HIS A 54 8.35 12.86 -13.79
N ILE A 55 9.64 13.09 -14.04
CA ILE A 55 10.69 12.06 -13.95
C ILE A 55 10.96 11.75 -12.48
N MET A 56 10.98 12.76 -11.64
CA MET A 56 11.12 12.57 -10.19
C MET A 56 9.99 11.72 -9.62
N LEU A 57 8.73 11.99 -10.00
CA LEU A 57 7.58 11.15 -9.62
C LEU A 57 7.76 9.70 -10.08
N PHE A 58 8.27 9.48 -11.29
CA PHE A 58 8.56 8.15 -11.80
C PHE A 58 9.63 7.43 -10.96
N VAL A 59 10.74 8.10 -10.65
CA VAL A 59 11.81 7.55 -9.81
C VAL A 59 11.29 7.25 -8.40
N MET A 60 10.51 8.15 -7.82
CA MET A 60 9.86 7.96 -6.51
C MET A 60 8.91 6.76 -6.54
N ALA A 61 8.11 6.59 -7.59
CA ALA A 61 7.23 5.45 -7.78
C ALA A 61 8.01 4.13 -7.90
N ALA A 62 9.15 4.15 -8.60
CA ALA A 62 10.02 3.00 -8.77
C ALA A 62 10.63 2.54 -7.44
N ILE A 63 11.23 3.50 -6.70
CA ILE A 63 11.82 3.26 -5.38
C ILE A 63 10.75 2.80 -4.41
N THR A 64 9.57 3.41 -4.44
CA THR A 64 8.44 3.03 -3.59
C THR A 64 7.94 1.63 -3.88
N GLY A 65 7.76 1.26 -5.15
CA GLY A 65 7.45 -0.11 -5.53
C GLY A 65 8.50 -1.10 -5.05
N LEU A 66 9.78 -0.72 -5.10
CA LEU A 66 10.90 -1.56 -4.67
C LEU A 66 10.89 -1.84 -3.17
N TYR A 67 10.96 -0.81 -2.33
CA TYR A 67 10.99 -1.05 -0.89
C TYR A 67 9.66 -1.62 -0.39
N ALA A 68 8.52 -1.22 -0.97
CA ALA A 68 7.22 -1.76 -0.58
C ALA A 68 7.14 -3.26 -0.85
N SER A 69 7.65 -3.71 -2.00
CA SER A 69 7.73 -5.13 -2.32
C SER A 69 8.66 -5.86 -1.36
N LEU A 70 9.85 -5.32 -1.07
CA LEU A 70 10.77 -5.92 -0.11
C LEU A 70 10.15 -6.05 1.29
N ILE A 71 9.52 -4.99 1.79
CA ILE A 71 8.82 -5.00 3.09
C ILE A 71 7.73 -6.08 3.08
N GLN A 72 6.90 -6.14 2.03
CA GLN A 72 5.88 -7.18 1.89
C GLN A 72 6.48 -8.58 1.92
N LYS A 73 7.59 -8.81 1.20
CA LYS A 73 8.29 -10.11 1.16
C LYS A 73 8.68 -10.59 2.55
N TYR A 74 9.33 -9.74 3.33
CA TYR A 74 9.95 -10.12 4.59
C TYR A 74 8.99 -10.03 5.78
N THR A 75 7.88 -9.29 5.64
CA THR A 75 6.94 -9.09 6.75
C THR A 75 5.75 -10.04 6.70
N MET A 76 5.35 -10.47 5.51
CA MET A 76 4.15 -11.30 5.33
C MET A 76 4.48 -12.80 5.36
N ASP A 77 3.63 -13.56 6.05
CA ASP A 77 3.64 -15.02 5.97
C ASP A 77 2.87 -15.50 4.73
N TRP A 78 3.59 -15.76 3.65
CA TRP A 78 3.02 -16.19 2.37
C TRP A 78 2.44 -17.61 2.41
N GLU A 79 2.94 -18.48 3.29
CA GLU A 79 2.43 -19.85 3.42
C GLU A 79 1.06 -19.81 4.11
N LEU A 80 0.93 -19.05 5.19
CA LEU A 80 -0.34 -18.81 5.87
C LEU A 80 -1.35 -18.19 4.91
N MET A 81 -0.96 -17.14 4.17
CA MET A 81 -1.82 -16.49 3.18
C MET A 81 -2.36 -17.49 2.16
N ARG A 82 -1.48 -18.34 1.59
CA ARG A 82 -1.88 -19.34 0.60
C ARG A 82 -2.80 -20.40 1.18
N ARG A 83 -2.47 -20.92 2.37
CA ARG A 83 -3.27 -21.94 3.06
C ARG A 83 -4.70 -21.46 3.33
N VAL A 84 -4.84 -20.25 3.87
CA VAL A 84 -6.15 -19.66 4.18
C VAL A 84 -6.94 -19.36 2.90
N GLN A 85 -6.27 -18.87 1.84
CA GLN A 85 -6.89 -18.66 0.53
C GLN A 85 -7.40 -19.97 -0.08
N ASP A 86 -6.61 -21.04 -0.06
CA ASP A 86 -7.00 -22.34 -0.59
C ASP A 86 -8.17 -22.95 0.20
N GLN A 87 -8.14 -22.87 1.53
CA GLN A 87 -9.26 -23.29 2.39
C GLN A 87 -10.53 -22.51 2.08
N MET A 88 -10.44 -21.19 1.96
CA MET A 88 -11.58 -20.34 1.63
C MET A 88 -12.16 -20.67 0.25
N LYS A 89 -11.31 -20.91 -0.76
CA LYS A 89 -11.73 -21.29 -2.11
C LYS A 89 -12.48 -22.62 -2.11
N ASN A 90 -11.95 -23.63 -1.42
CA ASN A 90 -12.60 -24.94 -1.31
C ASN A 90 -13.93 -24.83 -0.55
N PHE A 91 -13.95 -24.10 0.56
CA PHE A 91 -15.18 -23.84 1.31
C PHE A 91 -16.25 -23.15 0.46
N GLN A 92 -15.90 -22.11 -0.29
CA GLN A 92 -16.86 -21.39 -1.15
C GLN A 92 -17.45 -22.30 -2.23
N LYS A 93 -16.64 -23.21 -2.78
CA LYS A 93 -17.10 -24.21 -3.75
C LYS A 93 -18.12 -25.16 -3.11
N ASP A 94 -17.76 -25.79 -1.99
CA ASP A 94 -18.60 -26.76 -1.29
C ASP A 94 -19.89 -26.11 -0.75
N PHE A 95 -19.78 -24.86 -0.30
CA PHE A 95 -20.91 -24.05 0.15
C PHE A 95 -21.90 -23.80 -0.98
N ARG A 96 -21.41 -23.41 -2.15
CA ARG A 96 -22.24 -23.21 -3.35
C ARG A 96 -22.90 -24.51 -3.80
N GLU A 97 -22.19 -25.64 -3.78
CA GLU A 97 -22.75 -26.94 -4.13
C GLU A 97 -23.87 -27.37 -3.19
N ALA A 98 -23.72 -27.16 -1.88
CA ALA A 98 -24.78 -27.50 -0.92
C ALA A 98 -26.01 -26.60 -1.04
N GLN A 99 -25.82 -25.31 -1.38
CA GLN A 99 -26.92 -24.40 -1.68
C GLN A 99 -27.70 -24.83 -2.93
N LEU A 100 -27.00 -25.22 -3.99
CA LEU A 100 -27.62 -25.72 -5.22
C LEU A 100 -28.35 -27.04 -5.01
N ALA A 101 -27.86 -27.89 -4.10
CA ALA A 101 -28.48 -29.15 -3.72
C ALA A 101 -29.61 -29.00 -2.68
N ASP A 102 -29.96 -27.77 -2.28
CA ASP A 102 -30.94 -27.43 -1.23
C ASP A 102 -30.74 -28.22 0.09
N ASN A 103 -29.48 -28.53 0.42
CA ASN A 103 -29.15 -29.32 1.60
C ASN A 103 -29.01 -28.42 2.83
N GLN A 104 -30.16 -28.06 3.42
CA GLN A 104 -30.27 -27.17 4.58
C GLN A 104 -29.43 -27.63 5.78
N ALA A 105 -29.31 -28.95 6.01
CA ALA A 105 -28.48 -29.50 7.09
C ALA A 105 -26.98 -29.26 6.85
N LYS A 106 -26.50 -29.47 5.61
CA LYS A 106 -25.10 -29.23 5.22
C LYS A 106 -24.79 -27.73 5.23
N VAL A 107 -25.71 -26.89 4.75
CA VAL A 107 -25.56 -25.42 4.81
C VAL A 107 -25.40 -24.95 6.24
N LYS A 108 -26.28 -25.37 7.17
CA LYS A 108 -26.20 -25.00 8.59
C LYS A 108 -24.89 -25.46 9.25
N LYS A 109 -24.39 -26.65 8.89
CA LYS A 109 -23.08 -27.14 9.35
C LYS A 109 -21.94 -26.24 8.84
N MET A 110 -21.96 -25.88 7.57
CA MET A 110 -20.92 -25.04 6.96
C MET A 110 -20.96 -23.59 7.46
N GLU A 111 -22.11 -23.08 7.89
CA GLU A 111 -22.17 -21.77 8.56
C GLU A 111 -21.37 -21.76 9.88
N ALA A 112 -21.42 -22.86 10.64
CA ALA A 112 -20.59 -23.00 11.84
C ALA A 112 -19.09 -23.06 11.48
N GLU A 113 -18.73 -23.78 10.42
CA GLU A 113 -17.35 -23.85 9.90
C GLU A 113 -16.86 -22.48 9.40
N ARG A 114 -17.73 -21.66 8.76
CA ARG A 114 -17.41 -20.28 8.37
C ARG A 114 -16.99 -19.44 9.58
N SER A 115 -17.69 -19.59 10.70
CA SER A 115 -17.35 -18.89 11.94
C SER A 115 -15.95 -19.29 12.43
N ALA A 116 -15.60 -20.58 12.36
CA ALA A 116 -14.25 -21.05 12.72
C ALA A 116 -13.15 -20.46 11.82
N MET A 117 -13.41 -20.37 10.50
CA MET A 117 -12.49 -19.76 9.53
C MET A 117 -12.35 -18.23 9.68
N MET A 118 -13.24 -17.56 10.42
CA MET A 118 -13.15 -16.12 10.64
C MET A 118 -11.87 -15.73 11.39
N ASN A 119 -11.39 -16.60 12.29
CA ASN A 119 -10.13 -16.39 12.98
C ASN A 119 -8.94 -16.38 12.00
N ASP A 120 -8.92 -17.33 11.06
CA ASP A 120 -7.87 -17.42 10.04
C ASP A 120 -7.91 -16.22 9.09
N GLN A 121 -9.11 -15.78 8.72
CA GLN A 121 -9.31 -14.55 7.96
C GLN A 121 -8.78 -13.31 8.72
N MET A 122 -8.97 -13.25 10.03
CA MET A 122 -8.45 -12.17 10.87
C MET A 122 -6.92 -12.23 10.95
N GLN A 123 -6.32 -13.42 11.06
CA GLN A 123 -4.87 -13.56 11.01
C GLN A 123 -4.31 -13.12 9.66
N MET A 124 -4.94 -13.50 8.56
CA MET A 124 -4.61 -13.06 7.21
C MET A 124 -4.66 -11.53 7.10
N THR A 125 -5.70 -10.92 7.65
CA THR A 125 -5.87 -9.46 7.69
C THR A 125 -4.74 -8.79 8.47
N LYS A 126 -4.37 -9.34 9.64
CA LYS A 126 -3.21 -8.85 10.43
C LYS A 126 -1.90 -8.92 9.63
N GLN A 127 -1.70 -9.99 8.85
CA GLN A 127 -0.54 -10.14 7.98
C GLN A 127 -0.48 -9.06 6.89
N GLN A 128 -1.62 -8.55 6.41
CA GLN A 128 -1.68 -7.45 5.43
C GLN A 128 -1.46 -6.07 6.07
N PHE A 129 -1.89 -5.90 7.31
CA PHE A 129 -1.75 -4.62 8.02
C PHE A 129 -0.31 -4.31 8.42
N LYS A 130 0.48 -5.33 8.79
CA LYS A 130 1.90 -5.14 9.14
C LYS A 130 2.70 -4.42 8.03
N PRO A 131 2.77 -4.93 6.78
CA PRO A 131 3.55 -4.26 5.74
C PRO A 131 2.99 -2.88 5.41
N MET A 132 1.67 -2.65 5.49
CA MET A 132 1.11 -1.31 5.28
C MET A 132 1.67 -0.29 6.28
N ALA A 133 1.74 -0.65 7.56
CA ALA A 133 2.32 0.22 8.58
C ALA A 133 3.80 0.49 8.32
N TYR A 134 4.59 -0.50 7.91
CA TYR A 134 6.01 -0.26 7.59
C TYR A 134 6.20 0.62 6.35
N ILE A 135 5.41 0.37 5.31
CA ILE A 135 5.45 1.14 4.07
C ILE A 135 5.06 2.58 4.34
N SER A 136 4.04 2.81 5.17
CA SER A 136 3.50 4.15 5.43
C SER A 136 4.53 5.08 6.07
N ILE A 137 5.45 4.57 6.88
CA ILE A 137 6.53 5.35 7.52
C ILE A 137 7.37 6.12 6.50
N ILE A 138 7.56 5.54 5.31
CA ILE A 138 8.40 6.10 4.26
C ILE A 138 7.54 6.68 3.14
N SER A 139 6.50 5.96 2.71
CA SER A 139 5.64 6.40 1.61
C SER A 139 4.89 7.68 1.97
N LEU A 140 4.29 7.78 3.16
CA LEU A 140 3.45 8.93 3.47
C LEU A 140 4.25 10.24 3.49
N PRO A 141 5.45 10.33 4.10
CA PRO A 141 6.25 11.54 4.02
C PRO A 141 6.64 11.91 2.58
N LEU A 142 7.02 10.93 1.76
CA LEU A 142 7.32 11.16 0.34
C LEU A 142 6.11 11.73 -0.42
N PHE A 143 4.92 11.18 -0.18
CA PHE A 143 3.69 11.68 -0.80
C PHE A 143 3.28 13.07 -0.29
N MET A 144 3.42 13.34 1.00
CA MET A 144 3.12 14.66 1.56
C MET A 144 4.06 15.71 0.99
N TRP A 145 5.35 15.38 0.87
CA TRP A 145 6.33 16.23 0.20
C TRP A 145 5.97 16.51 -1.25
N ALA A 146 5.65 15.48 -2.03
CA ALA A 146 5.24 15.65 -3.43
C ALA A 146 3.99 16.54 -3.54
N TYR A 147 3.04 16.39 -2.61
CA TYR A 147 1.85 17.23 -2.55
C TYR A 147 2.18 18.71 -2.26
N LEU A 148 3.05 18.99 -1.30
CA LEU A 148 3.49 20.36 -1.00
C LEU A 148 4.23 20.98 -2.18
N TYR A 149 5.20 20.26 -2.75
CA TYR A 149 6.00 20.74 -3.88
C TYR A 149 5.12 21.11 -5.09
N ILE A 150 4.14 20.28 -5.41
CA ILE A 150 3.19 20.55 -6.52
C ILE A 150 2.27 21.74 -6.20
N GLY A 151 1.91 21.92 -4.93
CA GLY A 151 1.12 23.08 -4.49
C GLY A 151 1.90 24.40 -4.64
N GLU A 152 3.21 24.39 -4.39
CA GLU A 152 4.10 25.54 -4.55
C GLU A 152 4.51 25.78 -6.00
N HIS A 153 4.55 24.73 -6.81
CA HIS A 153 4.96 24.76 -8.22
C HIS A 153 3.85 24.16 -9.12
N PRO A 154 2.81 24.93 -9.46
CA PRO A 154 1.68 24.45 -10.27
C PRO A 154 1.97 24.35 -11.78
N ASP A 155 3.10 24.91 -12.21
CA ASP A 155 3.51 25.05 -13.62
C ASP A 155 3.81 23.73 -14.37
N PRO A 156 4.27 22.63 -13.74
CA PRO A 156 4.57 21.41 -14.46
C PRO A 156 3.32 20.84 -15.17
N ALA A 157 3.42 20.73 -16.49
CA ALA A 157 2.46 20.04 -17.34
C ALA A 157 3.09 18.80 -17.98
N LEU A 158 2.26 17.80 -18.26
CA LEU A 158 2.64 16.59 -18.97
C LEU A 158 1.70 16.37 -20.16
N ILE A 159 2.27 15.93 -21.28
CA ILE A 159 1.49 15.51 -22.45
C ILE A 159 1.12 14.04 -22.27
N PHE A 160 -0.16 13.79 -22.01
CA PHE A 160 -0.70 12.43 -21.90
C PHE A 160 -1.13 11.90 -23.27
N PRO A 161 -0.85 10.63 -23.61
CA PRO A 161 -1.12 10.06 -24.94
C PRO A 161 -2.57 10.21 -25.46
N PHE A 162 -3.56 10.21 -24.57
CA PHE A 162 -4.98 10.30 -24.95
C PHE A 162 -5.67 11.60 -24.54
N TRP A 163 -5.04 12.39 -23.66
CA TRP A 163 -5.66 13.56 -23.04
C TRP A 163 -4.96 14.88 -23.38
N GLY A 164 -3.85 14.82 -24.11
CA GLY A 164 -3.04 15.98 -24.46
C GLY A 164 -2.32 16.58 -23.26
N GLU A 165 -1.94 17.85 -23.36
CA GLU A 165 -1.26 18.57 -22.30
C GLU A 165 -2.19 18.84 -21.11
N LYS A 166 -1.76 18.43 -19.91
CA LYS A 166 -2.47 18.64 -18.66
C LYS A 166 -1.51 19.12 -17.57
N SER A 167 -1.91 20.15 -16.82
CA SER A 167 -1.22 20.53 -15.60
C SER A 167 -1.34 19.42 -14.56
N LEU A 168 -0.23 19.14 -13.87
CA LEU A 168 -0.16 18.09 -12.85
C LEU A 168 -1.06 18.35 -11.64
N THR A 169 -1.39 19.61 -11.35
CA THR A 169 -2.33 20.03 -10.29
C THR A 169 -3.80 19.83 -10.67
N GLY A 170 -4.10 19.71 -11.97
CA GLY A 170 -5.46 19.53 -12.47
C GLY A 170 -6.07 18.21 -12.06
N PHE A 171 -7.40 18.12 -12.11
CA PHE A 171 -8.13 16.90 -11.80
C PHE A 171 -8.25 15.99 -13.03
N ALA A 172 -7.84 14.73 -12.87
CA ALA A 172 -7.93 13.69 -13.89
C ALA A 172 -9.26 12.93 -13.79
N LEU A 173 -9.55 12.38 -12.62
CA LEU A 173 -10.73 11.54 -12.36
C LEU A 173 -11.31 11.85 -10.97
N GLY A 174 -12.40 12.61 -10.94
CA GLY A 174 -13.02 13.06 -9.69
C GLY A 174 -12.02 13.87 -8.84
N PRO A 175 -11.79 13.52 -7.55
CA PRO A 175 -10.85 14.23 -6.69
C PRO A 175 -9.37 13.88 -6.95
N ILE A 176 -9.07 12.99 -7.92
CA ILE A 176 -7.70 12.53 -8.20
C ILE A 176 -7.01 13.50 -9.16
N GLN A 177 -5.89 14.07 -8.73
CA GLN A 177 -5.07 14.97 -9.55
C GLN A 177 -4.19 14.21 -10.56
N TYR A 178 -3.79 14.86 -11.65
CA TYR A 178 -2.96 14.26 -12.72
C TYR A 178 -1.62 13.73 -12.22
N TRP A 179 -1.00 14.36 -11.23
CA TRP A 179 0.24 13.87 -10.65
C TRP A 179 0.07 12.53 -9.90
N ILE A 180 -1.05 12.36 -9.19
CA ILE A 180 -1.41 11.12 -8.50
C ILE A 180 -1.65 10.04 -9.54
N TYR A 181 -2.40 10.38 -10.60
CA TYR A 181 -2.66 9.48 -11.70
C TYR A 181 -1.38 9.02 -12.40
N TRP A 182 -0.47 9.96 -12.71
CA TRP A 182 0.83 9.66 -13.29
C TRP A 182 1.67 8.76 -12.38
N TYR A 183 1.73 9.07 -11.09
CA TYR A 183 2.40 8.24 -10.09
C TYR A 183 1.84 6.80 -10.10
N PHE A 184 0.52 6.62 -10.12
CA PHE A 184 -0.10 5.29 -10.16
C PHE A 184 0.24 4.52 -11.44
N ILE A 185 0.18 5.16 -12.61
CA ILE A 185 0.55 4.54 -13.89
C ILE A 185 2.00 4.06 -13.86
N CYS A 186 2.90 4.83 -13.26
CA CYS A 186 4.31 4.45 -13.14
C CYS A 186 4.50 3.33 -12.10
N SER A 187 3.83 3.44 -10.95
CA SER A 187 4.04 2.56 -9.80
C SER A 187 3.52 1.13 -10.03
N LEU A 188 2.36 0.98 -10.67
CA LEU A 188 1.71 -0.33 -10.89
C LEU A 188 2.60 -1.32 -11.67
N PRO A 189 3.07 -1.03 -12.91
CA PRO A 189 3.89 -1.96 -13.67
C PRO A 189 5.22 -2.24 -12.98
N ILE A 190 5.85 -1.22 -12.38
CA ILE A 190 7.13 -1.40 -11.67
C ILE A 190 6.94 -2.34 -10.47
N SER A 191 5.88 -2.14 -9.69
CA SER A 191 5.55 -3.01 -8.56
C SER A 191 5.33 -4.46 -9.01
N GLN A 192 4.67 -4.69 -10.14
CA GLN A 192 4.48 -6.05 -10.67
C GLN A 192 5.79 -6.68 -11.13
N ILE A 193 6.64 -5.94 -11.84
CA ILE A 193 7.95 -6.42 -12.28
C ILE A 193 8.80 -6.82 -11.07
N ILE A 194 8.82 -5.98 -10.03
CA ILE A 194 9.61 -6.22 -8.83
C ILE A 194 9.08 -7.44 -8.05
N ARG A 195 7.75 -7.53 -7.85
CA ARG A 195 7.12 -8.68 -7.19
C ARG A 195 7.44 -9.98 -7.90
N LYS A 196 7.32 -10.01 -9.23
CA LYS A 196 7.64 -11.19 -10.04
C LYS A 196 9.13 -11.54 -9.94
N SER A 197 10.01 -10.54 -9.98
CA SER A 197 11.46 -10.74 -9.87
C SER A 197 11.88 -11.29 -8.50
N LEU A 198 11.19 -10.86 -7.45
CA LEU A 198 11.47 -11.29 -6.08
C LEU A 198 10.67 -12.54 -5.66
N ASN A 199 9.86 -13.10 -6.55
CA ASN A 199 8.92 -14.20 -6.30
C ASN A 199 8.00 -13.95 -5.08
N ILE A 200 7.46 -12.73 -5.00
CA ILE A 200 6.58 -12.26 -3.93
C ILE A 200 5.15 -12.27 -4.46
N GLY A 201 4.24 -12.96 -3.77
CA GLY A 201 2.82 -12.97 -4.14
C GLY A 201 2.52 -13.57 -5.51
N GLY A 202 3.41 -14.42 -6.02
CA GLY A 202 3.16 -15.24 -7.19
C GLY A 202 2.34 -16.47 -6.81
N VAL A 203 1.08 -16.48 -7.27
CA VAL A 203 0.55 -17.71 -7.85
C VAL A 203 1.18 -17.86 -9.24
#